data_AF-A0A2D6DL00-F1
#
_entry.id   AF-A0A2D6DL00-F1
#
_cell.length_a   1.000
_cell.length_b   1.000
_cell.length_c   1.000
_cell.angle_alpha   90.00
_cell.angle_beta   90.00
_cell.angle_gamma   90.00
#
_symmetry.space_group_name_H-M   'P 1'
#
loop_
_entity.id
_entity.type
_entity.pdbx_description
1 polymer ?
#
loop_
_entity_poly.entity_id
_entity_poly.type
_entity_poly.pdbx_seq_one_letter_code
_entity_poly.pdbx_strand_id
1 'polypeptide(L)' 'MTETNHKGQLEESTGRCTNTSCCPPAMPTTRLAPKVGRNDPCPCGNGRKFKKCCGRNS' A
#
# COMPACT_ATOMS: atom_id res chain seq x y z
N MET A 1 -8.90 27.14 -45.65
CA MET A 1 -10.07 26.72 -44.86
C MET A 1 -9.62 25.56 -44.02
N THR A 2 -9.78 25.72 -42.72
CA THR A 2 -9.17 24.95 -41.63
C THR A 2 -9.59 23.49 -41.62
N GLU A 3 -8.63 22.57 -41.57
CA GLU A 3 -8.88 21.28 -40.94
C GLU A 3 -7.68 20.90 -40.07
N THR A 4 -7.74 21.42 -38.85
CA THR A 4 -6.89 21.03 -37.73
C THR A 4 -7.69 20.05 -36.89
N ASN A 5 -7.41 18.74 -36.97
CA ASN A 5 -7.79 17.71 -35.97
C ASN A 5 -7.37 16.35 -36.56
N HIS A 6 -6.84 15.36 -35.87
CA HIS A 6 -6.72 15.08 -34.45
C HIS A 6 -5.71 13.93 -34.39
N LYS A 7 -4.55 14.10 -33.76
CA LYS A 7 -3.69 12.99 -33.29
C LYS A 7 -2.51 13.50 -32.45
N GLY A 8 -2.88 14.20 -31.38
CA GLY A 8 -2.03 14.32 -30.20
C GLY A 8 -2.08 13.01 -29.43
N GLN A 9 -1.01 12.23 -29.57
CA GLN A 9 -0.27 11.51 -28.54
C GLN A 9 -0.95 11.28 -27.17
N LEU A 10 -0.98 9.99 -26.76
CA LEU A 10 -0.74 9.46 -25.40
C LEU A 10 -1.68 10.00 -24.28
N GLU A 11 -2.53 9.21 -23.64
CA GLU A 11 -2.14 8.21 -22.65
C GLU A 11 -3.14 7.04 -22.54
N GLU A 12 -2.56 5.87 -22.32
CA GLU A 12 -3.19 4.58 -22.23
C GLU A 12 -3.93 4.41 -20.89
N SER A 13 -5.12 3.81 -20.96
CA SER A 13 -6.00 3.45 -19.86
C SER A 13 -5.33 2.66 -18.73
N THR A 14 -4.80 3.36 -17.72
CA THR A 14 -4.78 2.86 -16.34
C THR A 14 -5.72 3.71 -15.51
N GLY A 15 -6.96 3.24 -15.34
CA GLY A 15 -8.02 3.91 -14.60
C GLY A 15 -7.74 4.03 -13.10
N ARG A 16 -6.79 4.89 -12.71
CA ARG A 16 -6.62 5.34 -11.33
C ARG A 16 -7.15 6.76 -11.24
N CYS A 17 -8.28 6.93 -10.55
CA CYS A 17 -8.84 8.24 -10.28
C CYS A 17 -7.82 9.07 -9.47
N THR A 18 -7.38 10.18 -10.03
CA THR A 18 -6.51 11.17 -9.36
C THR A 18 -7.31 12.26 -8.65
N ASN A 19 -8.65 12.19 -8.73
CA ASN A 19 -9.52 13.17 -8.09
C ASN A 19 -9.62 12.91 -6.59
N THR A 20 -8.90 13.72 -5.81
CA THR A 20 -8.89 13.72 -4.34
C THR A 20 -10.28 13.98 -3.73
N SER A 21 -11.24 14.52 -4.49
CA SER A 21 -12.64 14.67 -4.07
C SER A 21 -13.33 13.32 -3.88
N CYS A 22 -12.98 12.30 -4.68
CA CYS A 22 -13.60 10.98 -4.64
C CYS A 22 -12.83 9.97 -3.78
N CYS A 23 -11.53 10.19 -3.56
CA CYS A 23 -10.68 9.36 -2.70
C CYS A 23 -9.82 10.27 -1.81
N PRO A 24 -10.27 10.59 -0.58
CA PRO A 24 -9.45 11.37 0.33
C PRO A 24 -8.14 10.62 0.61
N PRO A 25 -7.00 11.33 0.73
CA PRO A 25 -5.72 10.68 0.97
C PRO A 25 -5.77 9.97 2.32
N ALA A 26 -5.48 8.68 2.34
CA ALA A 26 -5.38 7.93 3.59
C ALA A 26 -4.28 8.56 4.45
N MET A 27 -4.63 8.99 5.67
CA MET A 27 -3.67 9.56 6.59
C MET A 27 -2.64 8.49 7.01
N PRO A 28 -1.35 8.86 7.14
CA PRO A 28 -0.33 7.91 7.56
C PRO A 28 -0.60 7.43 8.99
N THR A 29 -0.86 6.13 9.16
CA THR A 29 -0.97 5.51 10.48
C THR A 29 0.44 5.17 10.99
N THR A 30 0.90 5.87 12.02
CA THR A 30 2.14 5.51 12.73
C THR A 30 1.87 4.31 13.61
N ARG A 31 2.70 3.27 13.51
CA ARG A 31 2.63 2.13 14.42
C ARG A 31 3.29 2.55 15.73
N LEU A 32 2.52 2.55 16.82
CA LEU A 32 3.04 2.80 18.17
C LEU A 32 3.98 1.68 18.64
N ALA A 33 3.76 0.45 18.16
CA ALA A 33 4.56 -0.71 18.53
C ALA A 33 5.78 -0.89 17.60
N PRO A 34 6.93 -1.32 18.15
CA PRO A 34 8.09 -1.69 17.34
C PRO A 34 7.73 -2.82 16.37
N LYS A 35 8.30 -2.78 15.16
CA LYS A 35 8.18 -3.86 14.18
C LYS A 35 8.93 -5.07 14.72
N VAL A 36 8.20 -6.08 15.21
CA VAL A 36 8.76 -7.39 15.50
C VAL A 36 9.21 -8.04 14.19
N GLY A 37 10.48 -8.43 14.11
CA GLY A 37 10.99 -9.17 12.98
C GLY A 37 10.48 -10.61 12.98
N ARG A 38 10.36 -11.23 11.79
CA ARG A 38 9.89 -12.62 11.66
C ARG A 38 10.69 -13.63 12.50
N ASN A 39 11.97 -13.36 12.76
CA ASN A 39 12.86 -14.26 13.48
C ASN A 39 12.97 -13.96 14.98
N ASP A 40 12.49 -12.80 15.44
CA ASP A 40 12.53 -12.39 16.84
C ASP A 40 11.63 -13.27 17.72
N PRO A 41 11.88 -13.32 19.04
CA PRO A 41 10.98 -13.98 19.98
C PRO A 41 9.56 -13.40 19.89
N CYS A 42 8.55 -14.26 19.93
CA CYS A 42 7.15 -13.84 19.90
C CYS A 42 6.81 -13.03 21.17
N PRO A 43 6.22 -11.83 21.05
CA PRO A 43 5.80 -11.03 22.21
C PRO A 43 4.67 -11.70 23.02
N CYS A 44 4.09 -12.78 22.50
CA CYS A 44 3.10 -13.62 23.18
C CYS A 44 3.69 -14.51 24.30
N GLY A 45 5.01 -14.52 24.50
CA GLY A 45 5.64 -15.19 25.65
C GLY A 45 5.86 -16.70 25.52
N ASN A 46 5.62 -17.30 24.36
CA ASN A 46 5.77 -18.75 24.18
C ASN A 46 7.19 -19.22 23.81
N GLY A 47 8.17 -18.31 23.75
CA GLY A 47 9.56 -18.61 23.39
C GLY A 47 9.80 -19.00 21.93
N ARG A 48 8.77 -19.02 21.06
CA ARG A 48 8.90 -19.34 19.63
C ARG A 48 9.21 -18.07 18.84
N LYS A 49 9.88 -18.23 17.69
CA LYS A 49 10.07 -17.13 16.72
C LYS A 49 8.72 -16.60 16.23
N PHE A 50 8.58 -15.29 16.04
CA PHE A 50 7.34 -14.64 15.60
C PHE A 50 6.72 -15.32 14.37
N LYS A 51 7.52 -15.65 13.35
CA LYS A 51 7.08 -16.36 12.13
C LYS A 51 6.50 -17.75 12.34
N LYS A 52 6.78 -18.38 13.48
CA LYS A 52 6.27 -19.72 13.85
C LYS A 52 5.11 -19.64 14.84
N CYS A 53 4.72 -18.44 15.26
CA CYS A 53 3.61 -18.17 16.17
C CYS A 53 2.65 -17.12 15.58
N CYS A 54 2.61 -15.89 16.11
CA CYS A 54 1.65 -14.87 15.70
C CYS A 54 1.83 -14.43 14.25
N GLY A 55 3.04 -14.50 13.71
CA GLY A 55 3.35 -14.17 12.32
C GLY A 55 3.31 -15.36 11.36
N ARG A 56 2.60 -16.45 11.70
CA ARG A 56 2.54 -17.66 10.86
C ARG A 56 1.66 -17.49 9.62
N ASN A 57 0.72 -16.53 9.66
CA ASN A 57 -0.27 -16.29 8.60
C ASN A 57 -0.24 -14.83 8.08
N SER A 58 0.79 -14.06 8.44
CA SER A 58 0.99 -12.64 8.10
C SER A 58 2.04 -12.44 7.03
#